data_AF-A0AAU6DV93-F1
#
_entry.id   AF-A0AAU6DV93-F1
#
_cell.length_a   1.000
_cell.length_b   1.000
_cell.length_c   1.000
_cell.angle_alpha   90.00
_cell.angle_beta   90.00
_cell.angle_gamma   90.00
#
_symmetry.space_group_name_H-M   'P 1'
#
loop_
_entity.id
_entity.type
_entity.pdbx_description
1 polymer ?
#
loop_
_entity_poly.entity_id
_entity_poly.type
_entity_poly.pdbx_seq_one_letter_code
_entity_poly.pdbx_strand_id
1 'polypeptide(L)' 'MKQLHHPLVGNLALPYEALDLTADPGLRITIYSPEPDSPERQALDLLASWTSSTARER' A
#
# COMPACT_ATOMS: atom_id res chain seq x y z
N MET A 1 8.82 0.44 9.29
CA MET A 1 9.00 0.63 7.82
C MET A 1 9.16 -0.72 7.15
N LYS A 2 8.40 -0.98 6.09
CA LYS A 2 8.46 -2.16 5.23
C LYS A 2 9.21 -1.78 3.97
N GLN A 3 10.24 -2.53 3.61
CA GLN A 3 10.99 -2.33 2.38
C GLN A 3 10.44 -3.27 1.31
N LEU A 4 9.99 -2.72 0.18
CA LEU A 4 9.48 -3.48 -0.94
C LEU A 4 10.18 -3.03 -2.22
N HIS A 5 10.44 -3.97 -3.12
CA HIS A 5 10.91 -3.66 -4.46
C HIS A 5 9.76 -3.93 -5.44
N HIS A 6 9.20 -2.87 -5.99
CA HIS A 6 8.13 -2.94 -6.98
C HIS A 6 8.70 -2.75 -8.40
N PRO A 7 8.38 -3.62 -9.37
CA PRO A 7 9.02 -3.61 -10.69
C PRO A 7 8.83 -2.30 -11.47
N LEU A 8 7.74 -1.57 -11.22
CA LEU A 8 7.41 -0.33 -11.93
C LEU A 8 7.90 0.96 -11.26
N VAL A 9 8.01 0.97 -9.93
CA VAL A 9 8.33 2.20 -9.15
C VAL A 9 9.60 2.05 -8.31
N GLY A 10 10.28 0.90 -8.42
CA GLY A 10 11.51 0.61 -7.71
C GLY A 10 11.28 0.37 -6.20
N ASN A 11 12.20 0.85 -5.39
CA ASN A 11 12.18 0.64 -3.95
C ASN A 11 11.15 1.53 -3.25
N LEU A 12 10.39 0.94 -2.33
CA LEU A 12 9.40 1.61 -1.50
C LEU A 12 9.69 1.34 -0.02
N ALA A 13 9.80 2.41 0.76
CA ALA A 13 9.97 2.35 2.21
C ALA A 13 8.66 2.77 2.90
N LEU A 14 7.72 1.83 3.04
CA LEU A 14 6.39 2.16 3.53
C LEU A 14 6.30 2.09 5.06
N PRO A 15 5.80 3.13 5.74
CA PRO A 15 5.32 2.95 7.12
C PRO A 15 4.20 1.91 7.11
N TYR A 16 4.18 1.07 8.13
CA TYR A 16 3.16 0.03 8.24
C TYR A 16 2.71 -0.14 9.68
N GLU A 17 1.43 -0.44 9.83
CA GLU A 17 0.82 -0.85 11.07
C GLU A 17 0.18 -2.22 10.86
N ALA A 18 0.43 -3.13 11.79
CA ALA A 18 -0.15 -4.46 11.79
C ALA A 18 -1.12 -4.58 12.96
N LEU A 19 -2.37 -4.93 12.66
CA LEU A 19 -3.43 -5.09 13.64
C LEU A 19 -3.91 -6.54 13.59
N ASP A 20 -3.73 -7.26 14.68
CA ASP A 20 -4.30 -8.60 14.84
C ASP A 20 -5.80 -8.48 15.10
N LEU A 21 -6.61 -9.31 14.42
CA LEU A 21 -8.06 -9.30 14.60
C LEU A 21 -8.44 -10.15 15.80
N THR A 22 -8.79 -9.50 16.91
CA THR A 22 -9.21 -10.20 18.13
C THR A 22 -10.46 -11.08 17.92
N ALA A 23 -11.32 -10.69 16.98
CA ALA A 23 -12.51 -11.46 16.62
C ALA A 23 -12.22 -12.73 15.80
N ASP A 24 -11.04 -12.82 15.16
CA ASP A 24 -10.66 -13.95 14.32
C ASP A 24 -9.14 -14.24 14.45
N PRO A 25 -8.75 -15.08 15.43
CA PRO A 25 -7.36 -15.37 15.72
C PRO A 25 -6.62 -15.97 14.52
N GLY A 26 -5.55 -15.30 14.10
CA GLY A 26 -4.74 -15.70 12.95
C GLY A 26 -4.91 -14.77 11.74
N LEU A 27 -5.95 -13.93 11.73
CA LEU A 27 -6.06 -12.84 10.77
C LEU A 27 -5.34 -11.58 11.24
N ARG A 28 -4.72 -10.89 10.29
CA ARG A 28 -3.98 -9.65 10.51
C ARG A 28 -4.26 -8.65 9.39
N ILE A 29 -4.64 -7.45 9.77
CA ILE A 29 -4.73 -6.30 8.85
C ILE A 29 -3.36 -5.62 8.84
N THR A 30 -2.81 -5.36 7.66
CA THR A 30 -1.62 -4.53 7.51
C THR A 30 -1.99 -3.28 6.74
N ILE A 31 -1.77 -2.12 7.35
CA ILE A 31 -2.07 -0.81 6.78
C ILE A 31 -0.74 -0.17 6.39
N TYR A 32 -0.64 0.37 5.17
CA TYR A 32 0.51 1.15 4.71
C TYR A 32 0.08 2.59 4.46
N SER A 33 0.63 3.53 5.24
CA SER A 33 0.16 4.93 5.28
C SER A 33 1.33 5.92 5.11
N PRO A 34 1.90 6.07 3.89
CA PRO A 34 2.98 7.03 3.66
C PRO A 34 2.50 8.47 3.89
N GLU A 35 3.42 9.40 4.21
CA GLU A 35 3.04 10.80 4.36
C GLU A 35 2.51 11.38 3.03
N PRO A 36 1.52 12.29 3.06
CA PRO A 36 0.88 12.82 1.85
C PRO A 36 1.83 13.41 0.80
N ASP A 37 2.94 14.02 1.23
CA ASP A 37 3.92 14.66 0.35
C ASP A 37 5.17 13.81 0.12
N SER A 38 5.14 12.53 0.48
CA SER A 38 6.30 11.64 0.38
C SER A 38 6.47 11.04 -1.04
N PRO A 39 7.70 10.68 -1.44
CA PRO A 39 7.94 9.96 -2.69
C PRO A 39 7.18 8.64 -2.78
N GLU A 40 7.01 7.95 -1.66
CA GLU A 40 6.25 6.70 -1.59
C GLU A 40 4.77 6.93 -1.87
N ARG A 41 4.18 8.02 -1.37
CA ARG A 41 2.80 8.38 -1.70
C ARG A 41 2.63 8.63 -3.19
N GLN A 42 3.54 9.37 -3.81
CA GLN A 42 3.52 9.61 -5.26
C GLN A 42 3.67 8.30 -6.06
N ALA A 43 4.54 7.40 -5.61
CA ALA A 43 4.71 6.10 -6.24
C ALA A 43 3.43 5.23 -6.14
N LEU A 44 2.73 5.25 -5.00
CA LEU A 44 1.44 4.58 -4.84
C LEU A 44 0.36 5.20 -5.75
N ASP A 45 0.30 6.52 -5.85
CA ASP A 45 -0.65 7.22 -6.73
C ASP A 45 -0.39 6.87 -8.20
N LEU A 46 0.89 6.77 -8.61
CA LEU A 46 1.27 6.25 -9.92
C LEU A 46 0.73 4.83 -10.11
N LEU A 47 1.02 3.88 -9.20
CA LEU A 47 0.52 2.50 -9.33
C LEU A 47 -1.02 2.43 -9.41
N ALA A 48 -1.73 3.23 -8.62
CA ALA A 48 -3.19 3.31 -8.65
C ALA A 48 -3.69 3.75 -10.03
N SER A 49 -3.07 4.78 -10.63
CA SER A 49 -3.43 5.26 -11.96
C SER A 49 -3.30 4.21 -13.06
N TRP A 50 -2.32 3.29 -12.96
CA TRP A 50 -2.13 2.19 -13.91
C TRP A 50 -3.22 1.12 -13.80
N THR A 51 -3.72 0.86 -12.60
CA THR A 51 -4.81 -0.10 -12.35
C THR A 51 -6.21 0.47 -12.64
N SER A 52 -6.31 1.77 -12.93
CA SER A 52 -7.58 2.48 -13.17
C SER A 52 -8.34 2.02 -14.42
N SER A 53 -7.76 1.12 -15.24
CA SER A 53 -8.48 0.49 -16.35
C SER A 53 -9.51 -0.59 -15.92
N THR A 54 -9.62 -0.96 -14.65
CA THR A 54 -10.42 -2.12 -14.20
C THR A 54 -11.29 -1.90 -12.95
N ALA A 55 -11.61 -0.66 -12.61
CA ALA A 55 -12.60 -0.36 -11.55
C ALA A 55 -13.59 0.72 -11.99
N ARG A 56 -14.08 0.64 -13.23
CA ARG A 56 -15.37 1.25 -13.58
C ARG A 56 -16.45 0.28 -13.08
N GLU A 57 -17.06 0.67 -11.96
CA GLU A 57 -18.22 0.03 -11.32
C GLU A 57 -19.22 -0.54 -12.34
N ARG A 58 -19.73 -1.73 -11.99
CA ARG A 58 -20.94 -2.34 -12.54
C ARG A 58 -22.04 -2.11 -11.53
#